data_AF-B0CFW5-F1
#
_entry.id   AF-B0CFW5-F1
#
_cell.length_a   1.000
_cell.length_b   1.000
_cell.length_c   1.000
_cell.angle_alpha   90.00
_cell.angle_beta   90.00
_cell.angle_gamma   90.00
#
_symmetry.space_group_name_H-M   'P 1'
#
loop_
_entity.id
_entity.type
_entity.pdbx_description
1 polymer ?
#
loop_
_entity_poly.entity_id
_entity_poly.type
_entity_poly.pdbx_seq_one_letter_code
_entity_poly.pdbx_strand_id
1 'polypeptide(L)'
;MGSQPYYYFCEFQEDADIALQQLRQHEFEQGRYYPAATHLDFPPNPASVACGAQHSSVEEAFKAGGPEGTGSILDIQRISTTPEQMTSSPLPTEFLLRFFRTETPTRDMVESIIIREELIDEDDIDPLDAWDDFADLVWTPGGCHFVVYADDQPSEIFFMGYVSG
;
A
#
# COMPACT_ATOMS: atom_id res chain seq x y z
N MET A 1 -4.02 -18.89 -8.60
CA MET A 1 -3.83 -17.47 -8.93
C MET A 1 -4.20 -16.72 -7.68
N GLY A 2 -3.19 -16.24 -6.97
CA GLY A 2 -3.33 -15.66 -5.63
C GLY A 2 -2.90 -14.22 -5.71
N SER A 3 -3.76 -13.31 -5.29
CA SER A 3 -3.36 -11.91 -5.16
C SER A 3 -2.38 -11.78 -3.99
N GLN A 4 -1.33 -10.98 -4.17
CA GLN A 4 -0.39 -10.68 -3.12
C GLN A 4 -0.69 -9.29 -2.56
N PRO A 5 -0.71 -9.12 -1.22
CA PRO A 5 -0.81 -7.80 -0.65
C PRO A 5 0.48 -7.03 -0.91
N TYR A 6 0.37 -5.71 -1.04
CA TYR A 6 1.50 -4.81 -1.03
C TYR A 6 1.33 -3.77 0.07
N TYR A 7 2.46 -3.32 0.62
CA TYR A 7 2.52 -2.30 1.68
C TYR A 7 3.67 -1.37 1.41
N TYR A 8 3.44 -0.06 1.50
CA TYR A 8 4.49 0.95 1.37
C TYR A 8 4.27 2.08 2.35
N PHE A 9 5.38 2.61 2.87
CA PHE A 9 5.43 3.89 3.53
C PHE A 9 6.22 4.85 2.65
N CYS A 10 5.77 6.10 2.55
CA CYS A 10 6.56 7.18 1.96
C CYS A 10 6.45 8.46 2.80
N GLU A 11 7.38 9.38 2.58
CA GLU A 11 7.36 10.68 3.26
C GLU A 11 6.04 11.42 3.03
N PHE A 12 5.53 12.06 4.09
CA PHE A 12 4.30 12.82 3.99
C PHE A 12 4.39 13.96 2.97
N GLN A 13 3.36 14.07 2.14
CA GLN A 13 3.09 15.23 1.28
C GLN A 13 1.65 15.68 1.53
N GLU A 14 1.40 16.99 1.47
CA GLU A 14 0.02 17.52 1.56
C GLU A 14 -0.87 16.99 0.43
N ASP A 15 -0.28 16.70 -0.73
CA ASP A 15 -0.94 16.07 -1.87
C ASP A 15 -0.50 14.61 -1.98
N ALA A 16 -1.44 13.69 -1.72
CA ALA A 16 -1.20 12.26 -1.78
C ALA A 16 -0.82 11.76 -3.18
N ASP A 17 -1.23 12.46 -4.26
CA ASP A 17 -0.83 12.09 -5.62
C ASP A 17 0.66 12.40 -5.84
N ILE A 18 1.16 13.52 -5.31
CA ILE A 18 2.60 13.83 -5.33
C ILE A 18 3.39 12.73 -4.61
N ALA A 19 2.95 12.33 -3.41
CA ALA A 19 3.59 11.25 -2.67
C ALA A 19 3.58 9.92 -3.43
N LEU A 20 2.44 9.57 -4.05
CA LEU A 20 2.31 8.38 -4.88
C LEU A 20 3.28 8.42 -6.07
N GLN A 21 3.32 9.51 -6.85
CA GLN A 21 4.18 9.59 -8.03
C GLN A 21 5.66 9.52 -7.65
N GLN A 22 6.06 10.15 -6.54
CA GLN A 22 7.43 10.06 -6.01
C GLN A 22 7.78 8.63 -5.59
N LEU A 23 6.88 7.96 -4.87
CA LEU A 23 7.05 6.56 -4.47
C LEU A 23 7.16 5.63 -5.68
N ARG A 24 6.29 5.77 -6.69
CA ARG A 24 6.36 4.99 -7.94
C ARG A 24 7.71 5.14 -8.64
N GLN A 25 8.19 6.37 -8.75
CA GLN A 25 9.48 6.66 -9.37
C GLN A 25 10.64 6.07 -8.55
N HIS A 26 10.59 6.19 -7.22
CA HIS A 26 11.59 5.61 -6.33
C HIS A 26 11.67 4.08 -6.47
N GLU A 27 10.54 3.38 -6.40
CA GLU A 27 10.50 1.92 -6.52
C GLU A 27 10.94 1.43 -7.91
N PHE A 28 10.61 2.20 -8.95
CA PHE A 28 11.11 1.96 -10.29
C PHE A 28 12.62 2.09 -10.38
N GLU A 29 13.21 3.13 -9.80
CA GLU A 29 14.66 3.33 -9.78
C GLU A 29 15.38 2.23 -9.01
N GLN A 30 14.79 1.74 -7.92
CA GLN A 30 15.31 0.60 -7.15
C GLN A 30 15.18 -0.73 -7.92
N GLY A 31 14.34 -0.81 -8.95
CA GLY A 31 14.07 -2.08 -9.66
C GLY A 31 13.22 -3.05 -8.84
N ARG A 32 12.44 -2.56 -7.88
CA ARG A 32 11.58 -3.36 -6.98
C ARG A 32 10.20 -3.59 -7.59
N TYR A 33 10.19 -4.22 -8.75
CA TYR A 33 8.98 -4.50 -9.51
C TYR A 33 9.19 -5.66 -10.48
N TYR A 34 8.14 -6.40 -10.82
CA TYR A 34 8.20 -7.42 -11.86
C TYR A 34 8.18 -6.78 -13.27
N PRO A 35 9.00 -7.21 -14.25
CA PRO A 35 9.91 -8.38 -14.22
C PRO A 35 11.35 -8.10 -13.78
N ALA A 36 11.68 -6.90 -13.27
CA ALA A 36 13.03 -6.58 -12.81
C ALA A 36 13.43 -7.41 -11.57
N ALA A 37 12.49 -7.59 -10.63
CA ALA A 37 12.61 -8.47 -9.47
C ALA A 37 11.46 -9.49 -9.48
N THR A 38 11.78 -10.75 -9.21
CA THR A 38 10.79 -11.86 -9.16
C THR A 38 10.25 -12.12 -7.77
N HIS A 39 10.82 -11.46 -6.76
CA HIS A 39 10.38 -11.52 -5.37
C HIS A 39 10.44 -10.11 -4.79
N LEU A 40 9.35 -9.70 -4.15
CA LEU A 40 9.21 -8.38 -3.54
C LEU A 40 8.90 -8.60 -2.05
N ASP A 41 9.65 -7.89 -1.20
CA ASP A 41 9.37 -7.84 0.23
C ASP A 41 8.46 -6.65 0.51
N PHE A 42 7.41 -6.86 1.30
CA PHE A 42 6.51 -5.79 1.73
C PHE A 42 6.43 -5.71 3.26
N PRO A 43 6.56 -4.50 3.84
CA PRO A 43 7.02 -3.28 3.19
C PRO A 43 8.50 -3.38 2.80
N PRO A 44 8.97 -2.67 1.75
CA PRO A 44 10.37 -2.71 1.37
C PRO A 44 11.26 -2.16 2.48
N ASN A 45 12.41 -2.79 2.69
CA ASN A 45 13.40 -2.37 3.69
C ASN A 45 14.80 -2.23 3.04
N PRO A 46 15.80 -1.68 3.74
CA PRO A 46 17.14 -1.49 3.17
C PRO A 46 17.86 -2.77 2.72
N ALA A 47 17.42 -3.96 3.17
CA ALA A 47 17.95 -5.25 2.74
C ALA A 47 17.13 -5.89 1.59
N SER A 48 16.00 -5.29 1.19
CA SER A 48 15.21 -5.75 0.06
C SER A 48 16.03 -5.73 -1.24
N VAL A 49 15.74 -6.66 -2.13
CA VAL A 49 16.41 -6.77 -3.44
C VAL A 49 16.22 -5.47 -4.22
N ALA A 50 17.31 -4.91 -4.74
CA ALA A 50 17.30 -3.75 -5.62
C ALA A 50 18.04 -4.08 -6.92
N CYS A 51 17.30 -4.41 -7.97
CA CYS A 51 17.85 -4.76 -9.28
C CYS A 51 18.22 -3.51 -10.12
N GLY A 52 17.85 -2.32 -9.65
CA GLY A 52 17.88 -1.10 -10.44
C GLY A 52 16.82 -1.09 -11.56
N ALA A 53 16.52 0.09 -12.10
CA ALA A 53 15.61 0.21 -13.23
C ALA A 53 16.08 -0.63 -14.44
N GLN A 54 15.23 -1.57 -14.89
CA GLN A 54 15.49 -2.42 -16.06
C GLN A 54 14.71 -1.98 -17.32
N HIS A 55 13.86 -0.96 -17.21
CA HIS A 55 13.07 -0.39 -18.31
C HIS A 55 13.34 1.12 -18.41
N SER A 56 12.90 1.78 -19.48
CA SER A 56 13.16 3.22 -19.66
C SER A 56 12.14 4.13 -18.97
N SER A 57 10.97 3.59 -18.60
CA SER A 57 9.96 4.29 -17.80
C SER A 57 9.08 3.32 -16.99
N VAL A 58 8.31 3.88 -16.04
CA VAL A 58 7.31 3.14 -15.27
C VAL A 58 6.26 2.49 -16.18
N GLU A 59 5.83 3.19 -17.22
CA GLU A 59 4.84 2.67 -18.19
C GLU A 59 5.39 1.51 -19.00
N GLU A 60 6.68 1.51 -19.33
CA GLU A 60 7.32 0.36 -19.98
C GLU A 60 7.43 -0.83 -19.04
N ALA A 61 7.80 -0.60 -17.77
CA ALA A 61 7.82 -1.64 -16.75
C ALA A 61 6.43 -2.28 -16.57
N PHE A 62 5.38 -1.45 -16.47
CA PHE A 62 4.00 -1.92 -16.40
C PHE A 62 3.59 -2.77 -17.60
N LYS A 63 3.91 -2.32 -18.81
CA LYS A 63 3.63 -3.10 -20.04
C LYS A 63 4.41 -4.41 -20.08
N ALA A 64 5.65 -4.42 -19.60
CA ALA A 64 6.48 -5.63 -19.55
C ALA A 64 5.95 -6.66 -18.54
N GLY A 65 5.26 -6.22 -17.49
CA GLY A 65 4.54 -7.07 -16.54
C GLY A 65 3.36 -7.82 -17.17
N GLY A 66 2.80 -7.33 -18.26
CA GLY A 66 1.72 -8.00 -18.99
C GLY A 66 0.40 -8.02 -18.19
N PRO A 67 -0.40 -9.10 -18.28
CA PRO A 67 -1.70 -9.19 -17.60
C PRO A 67 -1.62 -9.10 -16.07
N GLU A 68 -0.50 -9.51 -15.48
CA GLU A 68 -0.30 -9.52 -14.02
C GLU A 68 0.12 -8.14 -13.49
N GLY A 69 0.56 -7.23 -14.36
CA GLY A 69 1.15 -5.96 -13.94
C GLY A 69 2.55 -6.15 -13.34
N THR A 70 2.96 -5.21 -12.50
CA THR A 70 4.30 -5.19 -11.89
C THR A 70 4.35 -5.82 -10.52
N GLY A 71 3.19 -6.13 -9.92
CA GLY A 71 3.12 -6.66 -8.56
C GLY A 71 3.57 -5.65 -7.50
N SER A 72 3.54 -4.35 -7.81
CA SER A 72 4.12 -3.29 -6.99
C SER A 72 3.29 -2.01 -7.03
N ILE A 73 3.70 -0.97 -6.28
CA ILE A 73 3.04 0.34 -6.30
C ILE A 73 3.02 0.99 -7.70
N LEU A 74 3.88 0.56 -8.63
CA LEU A 74 3.89 1.06 -10.02
C LEU A 74 2.54 0.84 -10.72
N ASP A 75 1.78 -0.19 -10.31
CA ASP A 75 0.46 -0.51 -10.85
C ASP A 75 -0.61 0.51 -10.45
N ILE A 76 -0.38 1.28 -9.38
CA ILE A 76 -1.29 2.34 -8.91
C ILE A 76 -0.93 3.64 -9.62
N GLN A 77 -1.80 4.12 -10.49
CA GLN A 77 -1.50 5.22 -11.41
C GLN A 77 -1.81 6.61 -10.83
N ARG A 78 -2.82 6.71 -9.97
CA ARG A 78 -3.30 7.98 -9.40
C ARG A 78 -4.06 7.77 -8.10
N ILE A 79 -4.28 8.86 -7.39
CA ILE A 79 -5.27 8.93 -6.31
C ILE A 79 -6.69 9.04 -6.90
N SER A 80 -7.64 8.36 -6.28
CA SER A 80 -9.07 8.54 -6.53
C SER A 80 -9.81 8.88 -5.24
N THR A 81 -10.95 9.55 -5.35
CA THR A 81 -11.85 9.78 -4.21
C THR A 81 -12.68 8.55 -3.87
N THR A 82 -12.75 7.56 -4.76
CA THR A 82 -13.49 6.32 -4.59
C THR A 82 -12.65 5.12 -5.03
N PRO A 83 -12.84 3.93 -4.45
CA PRO A 83 -12.14 2.71 -4.86
C PRO A 83 -12.33 2.40 -6.36
N GLU A 84 -11.24 2.40 -7.12
CA GLU A 84 -11.22 2.17 -8.57
C GLU A 84 -9.95 1.41 -8.99
N GLN A 85 -10.05 0.65 -10.09
CA GLN A 85 -8.94 -0.12 -10.64
C GLN A 85 -7.70 0.74 -10.87
N MET A 86 -6.54 0.23 -10.42
CA MET A 86 -5.23 0.90 -10.56
C MET A 86 -5.18 2.28 -9.88
N THR A 87 -6.01 2.52 -8.86
CA THR A 87 -5.98 3.74 -8.06
C THR A 87 -5.84 3.44 -6.58
N SER A 88 -5.44 4.46 -5.81
CA SER A 88 -5.52 4.42 -4.36
C SER A 88 -6.55 5.45 -3.88
N SER A 89 -7.49 5.04 -3.02
CA SER A 89 -8.44 5.96 -2.38
C SER A 89 -8.15 6.14 -0.88
N PRO A 90 -8.52 7.29 -0.28
CA PRO A 90 -8.36 7.46 1.16
C PRO A 90 -9.11 6.36 1.93
N LEU A 91 -8.47 5.80 2.94
CA LEU A 91 -9.13 4.88 3.86
C LEU A 91 -10.17 5.66 4.68
N PRO A 92 -11.45 5.25 4.72
CA PRO A 92 -12.45 5.97 5.48
C PRO A 92 -12.11 6.00 6.98
N THR A 93 -12.38 7.13 7.64
CA THR A 93 -12.07 7.36 9.07
C THR A 93 -12.68 6.30 9.99
N GLU A 94 -13.83 5.75 9.63
CA GLU A 94 -14.47 4.67 10.39
C GLU A 94 -13.58 3.42 10.51
N PHE A 95 -12.82 3.07 9.47
CA PHE A 95 -11.86 1.98 9.52
C PHE A 95 -10.64 2.34 10.37
N LEU A 96 -10.15 3.58 10.30
CA LEU A 96 -9.06 4.04 11.18
C LEU A 96 -9.44 3.90 12.66
N LEU A 97 -10.65 4.34 13.02
CA LEU A 97 -11.18 4.19 14.38
C LEU A 97 -11.44 2.72 14.75
N ARG A 98 -11.87 1.89 13.79
CA ARG A 98 -12.12 0.46 13.99
C ARG A 98 -10.83 -0.34 14.21
N PHE A 99 -9.75 -0.03 13.50
CA PHE A 99 -8.46 -0.73 13.61
C PHE A 99 -7.58 -0.14 14.70
N PHE A 100 -7.39 1.17 14.68
CA PHE A 100 -6.38 1.85 15.50
C PHE A 100 -6.96 2.54 16.73
N ARG A 101 -8.30 2.63 16.86
CA ARG A 101 -8.99 3.42 17.90
C ARG A 101 -8.61 4.91 17.88
N THR A 102 -8.08 5.39 16.75
CA THR A 102 -7.66 6.77 16.53
C THR A 102 -7.70 7.11 15.04
N GLU A 103 -7.83 8.39 14.70
CA GLU A 103 -7.69 8.91 13.34
C GLU A 103 -6.23 9.19 12.95
N THR A 104 -5.32 9.17 13.94
CA THR A 104 -3.90 9.50 13.77
C THR A 104 -3.01 8.30 14.14
N PRO A 105 -3.06 7.20 13.37
CA PRO A 105 -2.28 6.00 13.69
C PRO A 105 -0.78 6.28 13.58
N THR A 106 -0.01 5.65 14.47
CA THR A 106 1.46 5.67 14.41
C THR A 106 1.98 4.55 13.52
N ARG A 107 3.23 4.65 13.06
CA ARG A 107 3.88 3.58 12.29
C ARG A 107 3.84 2.24 13.04
N ASP A 108 4.15 2.25 14.34
CA ASP A 108 4.14 1.04 15.16
C ASP A 108 2.75 0.37 15.18
N MET A 109 1.68 1.17 15.27
CA MET A 109 0.31 0.68 15.20
C MET A 109 0.02 0.02 13.84
N VAL A 110 0.42 0.65 12.74
CA VAL A 110 0.22 0.10 11.39
C VAL A 110 0.98 -1.22 11.22
N GLU A 111 2.25 -1.26 11.65
CA GLU A 111 3.06 -2.46 11.52
C GLU A 111 2.51 -3.63 12.36
N SER A 112 2.07 -3.38 13.60
CA SER A 112 1.50 -4.43 14.44
C SER A 112 0.14 -4.92 13.94
N ILE A 113 -0.79 -4.01 13.63
CA ILE A 113 -2.19 -4.38 13.37
C ILE A 113 -2.41 -4.82 11.92
N ILE A 114 -1.83 -4.11 10.94
CA ILE A 114 -2.06 -4.39 9.52
C ILE A 114 -1.04 -5.37 8.96
N ILE A 115 0.24 -5.22 9.31
CA ILE A 115 1.33 -5.98 8.66
C ILE A 115 1.64 -7.28 9.40
N ARG A 116 1.65 -7.27 10.72
CA ARG A 116 1.85 -8.48 11.55
C ARG A 116 0.54 -9.19 11.90
N GLU A 117 -0.60 -8.57 11.57
CA GLU A 117 -1.94 -9.07 11.89
C GLU A 117 -2.08 -9.41 13.39
N GLU A 118 -1.43 -8.64 14.28
CA GLU A 118 -1.59 -8.81 15.72
C GLU A 118 -3.05 -8.46 16.06
N LEU A 119 -3.80 -9.49 16.48
CA LEU A 119 -5.24 -9.45 16.67
C LEU A 119 -5.66 -8.24 17.53
N ILE A 120 -6.68 -7.54 17.04
CA ILE A 120 -7.52 -6.67 17.86
C ILE A 120 -8.17 -7.58 18.91
N ASP A 121 -8.09 -7.22 20.19
CA ASP A 121 -8.72 -7.97 21.28
C ASP A 121 -10.14 -8.42 20.89
N GLU A 122 -10.41 -9.73 21.00
CA GLU A 122 -11.64 -10.40 20.54
C GLU A 122 -12.92 -9.87 21.23
N ASP A 123 -12.79 -9.09 22.30
CA ASP A 123 -13.87 -8.71 23.20
C ASP A 123 -14.68 -7.46 22.75
N ASP A 124 -14.23 -6.67 21.77
CA ASP A 124 -14.86 -5.38 21.42
C ASP A 124 -15.51 -5.31 20.02
N ILE A 125 -15.13 -6.21 19.10
CA ILE A 125 -15.59 -6.23 17.70
C ILE A 125 -15.58 -7.69 17.26
N ASP A 126 -16.62 -8.18 16.55
CA ASP A 126 -16.50 -9.48 15.84
C ASP A 126 -15.33 -9.36 14.86
N PRO A 127 -14.18 -10.01 15.13
CA PRO A 127 -12.97 -9.79 14.36
C PRO A 127 -13.19 -10.21 12.90
N LEU A 128 -14.07 -11.18 12.66
CA LEU A 128 -14.37 -11.69 11.33
C LEU A 128 -15.10 -10.62 10.50
N ASP A 129 -16.11 -9.96 11.05
CA ASP A 129 -16.85 -8.91 10.33
C ASP A 129 -15.96 -7.69 10.01
N ALA A 130 -14.99 -7.38 10.88
CA ALA A 130 -14.08 -6.25 10.65
C ALA A 130 -13.06 -6.49 9.56
N TRP A 131 -12.52 -7.70 9.56
CA TRP A 131 -11.59 -8.12 8.54
C TRP A 131 -12.31 -8.36 7.20
N ASP A 132 -13.55 -8.85 7.20
CA ASP A 132 -14.32 -9.03 5.96
C ASP A 132 -14.65 -7.68 5.29
N ASP A 133 -15.20 -6.70 6.04
CA ASP A 133 -15.48 -5.35 5.49
C ASP A 133 -14.21 -4.67 4.94
N PHE A 134 -13.10 -4.85 5.65
CA PHE A 134 -11.82 -4.30 5.26
C PHE A 134 -11.21 -5.04 4.08
N ALA A 135 -11.30 -6.37 4.05
CA ALA A 135 -10.85 -7.17 2.93
C ALA A 135 -11.63 -6.77 1.67
N ASP A 136 -12.95 -6.59 1.74
CA ASP A 136 -13.73 -6.12 0.61
C ASP A 136 -13.27 -4.74 0.11
N LEU A 137 -12.92 -3.83 1.02
CA LEU A 137 -12.39 -2.51 0.66
C LEU A 137 -10.99 -2.58 0.02
N VAL A 138 -10.08 -3.38 0.59
CA VAL A 138 -8.68 -3.49 0.16
C VAL A 138 -8.53 -4.40 -1.08
N TRP A 139 -9.43 -5.37 -1.25
CA TRP A 139 -9.52 -6.29 -2.40
C TRP A 139 -10.29 -5.69 -3.59
N THR A 140 -10.95 -4.54 -3.39
CA THR A 140 -11.46 -3.77 -4.52
C THR A 140 -10.31 -3.52 -5.49
N PRO A 141 -10.49 -3.71 -6.82
CA PRO A 141 -9.40 -3.55 -7.78
C PRO A 141 -8.76 -2.17 -7.57
N GLY A 142 -7.54 -2.11 -7.04
CA GLY A 142 -6.94 -0.88 -6.51
C GLY A 142 -6.30 -1.06 -5.14
N GLY A 143 -6.19 0.04 -4.39
CA GLY A 143 -5.73 0.03 -3.01
C GLY A 143 -6.28 1.23 -2.25
N CYS A 144 -5.79 1.42 -1.03
CA CYS A 144 -6.12 2.58 -0.21
C CYS A 144 -4.89 3.16 0.46
N HIS A 145 -5.04 4.36 1.01
CA HIS A 145 -3.98 5.03 1.74
C HIS A 145 -4.52 5.86 2.91
N PHE A 146 -3.65 6.13 3.89
CA PHE A 146 -3.93 7.04 4.99
C PHE A 146 -2.64 7.65 5.55
N VAL A 147 -2.77 8.74 6.32
CA VAL A 147 -1.65 9.45 6.93
C VAL A 147 -1.23 8.75 8.22
N VAL A 148 0.07 8.61 8.40
CA VAL A 148 0.72 8.06 9.59
C VAL A 148 1.41 9.18 10.35
N TYR A 149 1.27 9.16 11.66
CA TYR A 149 1.69 10.24 12.55
C TYR A 149 2.87 9.85 13.44
N ALA A 150 3.73 10.83 13.70
CA ALA A 150 4.78 10.78 14.71
C ALA A 150 4.76 12.10 15.49
N ASP A 151 4.80 12.04 16.82
CA ASP A 151 4.74 13.21 17.70
C ASP A 151 3.60 14.19 17.37
N ASP A 152 2.39 13.64 17.12
CA ASP A 152 1.18 14.37 16.72
C ASP A 152 1.31 15.18 15.41
N GLN A 153 2.29 14.87 14.56
CA GLN A 153 2.48 15.47 13.24
C GLN A 153 2.37 14.42 12.13
N PRO A 154 1.78 14.75 10.96
CA PRO A 154 1.88 13.93 9.77
C PRO A 154 3.35 13.64 9.45
N SER A 155 3.68 12.36 9.32
CA SER A 155 5.06 11.91 9.11
C SER A 155 5.21 11.14 7.80
N GLU A 156 4.24 10.27 7.51
CA GLU A 156 4.28 9.38 6.35
C GLU A 156 2.87 9.21 5.77
N ILE A 157 2.81 8.72 4.54
CA ILE A 157 1.60 8.16 3.96
C ILE A 157 1.82 6.65 3.80
N PHE A 158 0.87 5.86 4.28
CA PHE A 158 0.86 4.43 4.11
C PHE A 158 -0.05 4.05 2.96
N PHE A 159 0.47 3.30 1.98
CA PHE A 159 -0.26 2.72 0.87
C PHE A 159 -0.37 1.21 1.04
N MET A 160 -1.57 0.67 0.83
CA MET A 160 -1.81 -0.76 0.85
C MET A 160 -2.85 -1.19 -0.17
N GLY A 161 -2.80 -2.45 -0.58
CA GLY A 161 -3.77 -3.02 -1.50
C GLY A 161 -3.35 -4.41 -1.93
N TYR A 162 -4.03 -4.88 -2.96
CA TYR A 162 -3.78 -6.17 -3.58
C TYR A 162 -3.41 -5.97 -5.05
N VAL A 163 -2.34 -6.63 -5.47
CA VAL A 163 -1.94 -6.69 -6.88
C VAL A 163 -2.31 -8.06 -7.45
N SER A 164 -2.74 -8.07 -8.70
CA SER A 164 -2.95 -9.30 -9.47
C SER A 164 -1.62 -10.07 -9.60
N GLY A 165 -1.66 -11.40 -9.57
CA GLY A 165 -0.49 -12.25 -9.76
C GLY A 165 -0.83 -13.61 -10.35
#